data_AF-A0A703IHR9-F1
#
_entry.id   AF-A0A703IHR9-F1
#
_cell.length_a   1.000
_cell.length_b   1.000
_cell.length_c   1.000
_cell.angle_alpha   90.00
_cell.angle_beta   90.00
_cell.angle_gamma   90.00
#
_symmetry.space_group_name_H-M   'P 1'
#
loop_
_entity.id
_entity.type
_entity.pdbx_description
1 polymer ?
#
loop_
_entity_poly.entity_id
_entity_poly.type
_entity_poly.pdbx_seq_one_letter_code
_entity_poly.pdbx_strand_id
1 'polypeptide(L)' 'VSLTPRKDIKPLLAVAKKFRKFRKYAWLKEYDSIALQQAVINLDVAFSNCFNPKLKARFPMFKRKHGKLLG' A
#
# COMPACT_ATOMS: atom_id res chain seq x y z
N VAL A 1 -1.08 9.78 -14.44
CA VAL A 1 -1.98 9.62 -13.28
C VAL A 1 -1.11 9.45 -12.04
N SER A 2 -1.23 10.35 -11.06
CA SER A 2 -0.52 10.24 -9.78
C SER A 2 -1.42 9.50 -8.80
N LEU A 3 -1.09 8.24 -8.49
CA LEU A 3 -1.80 7.46 -7.47
C LEU A 3 -1.21 7.82 -6.11
N THR A 4 -2.06 8.15 -5.15
CA THR A 4 -1.69 8.45 -3.77
C THR A 4 -2.49 7.54 -2.83
N PRO A 5 -1.87 6.51 -2.24
CA PRO A 5 -2.55 5.53 -1.41
C PRO A 5 -3.45 6.15 -0.33
N ARG A 6 -3.01 7.25 0.32
CA ARG A 6 -3.85 7.96 1.30
C ARG A 6 -5.13 8.56 0.73
N LYS A 7 -5.11 9.09 -0.50
CA LYS A 7 -6.29 9.74 -1.11
C LYS A 7 -7.18 8.72 -1.81
N ASP A 8 -6.58 7.70 -2.40
CA ASP A 8 -7.30 6.77 -3.28
C ASP A 8 -7.79 5.52 -2.54
N ILE A 9 -7.04 5.01 -1.55
CA ILE A 9 -7.40 3.78 -0.82
C ILE A 9 -8.29 4.11 0.38
N LYS A 10 -8.03 5.22 1.09
CA LYS A 10 -8.78 5.57 2.31
C LYS A 10 -10.30 5.67 2.08
N PRO A 11 -10.82 6.26 0.99
CA PRO A 11 -12.26 6.27 0.72
C PRO A 11 -12.82 4.87 0.45
N LEU A 12 -12.04 3.98 -0.18
CA LEU A 12 -12.45 2.60 -0.45
C LEU A 12 -12.66 1.80 0.83
N LEU A 13 -12.00 2.14 1.93
CA LEU A 13 -12.24 1.52 3.23
C LEU A 13 -13.63 1.85 3.78
N ALA A 14 -14.09 3.08 3.59
CA ALA A 14 -15.44 3.48 3.97
C ALA A 14 -16.50 2.74 3.14
N VAL A 15 -16.20 2.52 1.86
CA VAL A 15 -17.03 1.71 0.96
C VAL A 15 -17.03 0.23 1.39
N ALA A 16 -15.86 -0.34 1.72
CA ALA A 16 -15.72 -1.71 2.21
C ALA A 16 -16.52 -1.96 3.50
N LYS A 17 -16.64 -0.96 4.39
CA LYS A 17 -17.48 -1.06 5.60
C LYS A 17 -18.95 -1.30 5.28
N LYS A 18 -19.49 -0.76 4.18
CA LYS A 18 -20.88 -1.01 3.75
C LYS A 18 -21.10 -2.48 3.39
N PHE A 19 -20.07 -3.15 2.89
CA PHE A 19 -20.13 -4.55 2.48
C PHE A 19 -20.03 -5.56 3.63
N ARG A 20 -19.74 -5.13 4.86
CA ARG A 20 -19.69 -5.98 6.07
C ARG A 20 -20.99 -6.72 6.38
N LYS A 21 -22.12 -6.26 5.85
CA LYS A 21 -23.44 -6.90 6.05
C LYS A 21 -23.63 -8.16 5.18
N PHE A 22 -22.89 -8.30 4.08
CA PHE A 22 -22.99 -9.47 3.21
C PHE A 22 -22.21 -10.65 3.80
N ARG A 23 -22.79 -11.85 3.78
CA ARG A 23 -22.20 -13.06 4.37
C ARG A 23 -20.81 -13.38 3.82
N LYS A 24 -20.58 -13.14 2.52
CA LYS A 24 -19.28 -13.32 1.84
C LYS A 24 -18.14 -12.47 2.45
N TYR A 25 -18.50 -11.38 3.10
CA TYR A 25 -17.58 -10.36 3.61
C TYR A 25 -17.68 -10.23 5.14
N ALA A 26 -18.18 -11.25 5.84
CA ALA A 26 -18.34 -11.24 7.29
C ALA A 26 -17.01 -10.99 8.02
N TRP A 27 -15.90 -11.52 7.49
CA TRP A 27 -14.53 -11.33 8.01
C TRP A 27 -14.12 -9.85 8.11
N LEU A 28 -14.71 -8.95 7.31
CA LEU A 28 -14.43 -7.51 7.40
C LEU A 28 -14.93 -6.88 8.71
N LYS A 29 -15.81 -7.56 9.47
CA LYS A 29 -16.26 -7.11 10.79
C LYS A 29 -15.19 -7.30 11.87
N GLU A 30 -14.35 -8.32 11.72
CA GLU A 30 -13.31 -8.71 12.69
C GLU A 30 -12.07 -7.82 12.59
N TYR A 31 -11.93 -7.12 11.48
CA TYR A 31 -10.77 -6.29 11.21
C TYR A 31 -10.80 -4.98 12.05
N ASP A 32 -9.67 -4.69 12.73
CA ASP A 32 -9.46 -3.52 13.61
C ASP A 32 -9.24 -2.21 12.85
N SER A 33 -10.11 -1.21 13.10
CA SER A 33 -10.04 0.12 12.48
C SER A 33 -8.63 0.74 12.48
N ILE A 34 -7.86 0.56 13.55
CA ILE A 34 -6.52 1.12 13.73
C ILE A 34 -5.50 0.44 12.80
N ALA A 35 -5.52 -0.89 12.74
CA ALA A 35 -4.56 -1.67 11.95
C ALA A 35 -4.57 -1.30 10.46
N LEU A 36 -5.72 -1.06 9.84
CA LEU A 36 -5.80 -0.66 8.42
C LEU A 36 -5.43 0.78 8.20
N GLN A 37 -5.74 1.67 9.15
CA GLN A 37 -5.27 3.04 9.06
C GLN A 37 -3.74 3.05 9.05
N GLN A 38 -3.12 2.24 9.91
CA GLN A 38 -1.67 2.06 9.91
C GLN A 38 -1.16 1.40 8.63
N ALA A 39 -1.87 0.40 8.09
CA ALA A 39 -1.51 -0.24 6.82
C ALA A 39 -1.53 0.75 5.64
N VAL A 40 -2.53 1.64 5.56
CA VAL A 40 -2.60 2.69 4.52
C VAL A 40 -1.46 3.70 4.68
N ILE A 41 -1.13 4.10 5.91
CA ILE A 41 0.01 4.99 6.18
C ILE A 41 1.31 4.33 5.73
N ASN A 42 1.54 3.07 6.10
CA ASN A 42 2.74 2.34 5.73
C ASN A 42 2.85 2.15 4.21
N LEU A 43 1.74 1.85 3.54
CA LEU A 43 1.68 1.76 2.08
C LEU A 43 2.05 3.08 1.40
N ASP A 44 1.53 4.19 1.88
CA ASP A 44 1.79 5.53 1.34
C ASP A 44 3.27 5.92 1.49
N VAL A 45 3.86 5.62 2.65
CA VAL A 45 5.28 5.83 2.91
C VAL A 45 6.14 4.93 2.03
N ALA A 46 5.83 3.63 1.96
CA ALA A 46 6.56 2.68 1.13
C ALA A 46 6.49 3.08 -0.36
N PHE A 47 5.31 3.44 -0.85
CA PHE A 47 5.10 3.91 -2.22
C PHE A 47 5.95 5.15 -2.50
N SER A 48 5.89 6.17 -1.65
CA SER A 48 6.70 7.39 -1.80
C SER A 48 8.20 7.09 -1.77
N ASN A 49 8.63 6.17 -0.90
CA ASN A 49 10.03 5.77 -0.78
C ASN A 49 10.55 5.06 -2.03
N CYS A 50 9.74 4.25 -2.72
CA CYS A 50 10.13 3.61 -3.97
C CYS A 50 10.58 4.65 -5.03
N PHE A 51 9.95 5.83 -5.06
CA PHE A 51 10.27 6.89 -6.02
C PHE A 51 11.24 7.96 -5.47
N ASN A 52 11.70 7.85 -4.22
CA ASN A 52 12.62 8.82 -3.65
C ASN A 52 14.09 8.42 -3.95
N PRO A 53 14.80 9.15 -4.84
CA PRO A 53 16.16 8.77 -5.26
C PRO A 53 17.19 8.88 -4.14
N LYS A 54 16.89 9.58 -3.04
CA LYS A 54 17.79 9.77 -1.90
C LYS A 54 17.76 8.59 -0.92
N LEU A 55 16.75 7.72 -0.99
CA LEU A 55 16.59 6.60 -0.06
C LEU A 55 17.19 5.31 -0.64
N LYS A 56 17.85 4.51 0.20
CA LYS A 56 18.35 3.18 -0.20
C LYS A 56 17.21 2.23 -0.60
N ALA A 57 16.03 2.42 -0.02
CA ALA A 57 14.80 1.65 -0.27
C ALA A 57 14.07 2.04 -1.56
N ARG A 58 14.68 2.86 -2.44
CA ARG A 58 14.24 3.14 -3.82
C ARG A 58 13.78 1.90 -4.58
N PHE A 59 13.23 2.10 -5.78
CA PHE A 59 12.79 1.02 -6.67
C PHE A 59 13.71 -0.21 -6.60
N PRO A 60 13.17 -1.39 -6.25
CA PRO A 60 13.99 -2.58 -6.07
C PRO A 60 14.78 -2.85 -7.35
N MET A 61 16.10 -2.81 -7.24
CA MET A 61 16.99 -3.19 -8.33
C MET A 61 17.20 -4.70 -8.28
N PHE A 62 16.54 -5.41 -9.18
CA PHE A 62 16.75 -6.84 -9.33
C PHE A 62 18.14 -7.10 -9.92
N LYS A 63 18.84 -8.12 -9.38
CA LYS A 63 20.09 -8.60 -9.96
C LYS A 63 19.81 -9.10 -11.37
N ARG A 64 20.62 -8.68 -12.34
CA ARG A 64 20.57 -9.23 -13.71
C ARG A 64 21.40 -10.51 -13.76
N LYS A 65 20.93 -11.52 -14.48
CA LYS A 65 21.58 -12.84 -14.62
C LYS A 65 23.02 -12.72 -15.15
N HIS A 66 23.28 -11.76 -16.04
CA HIS A 66 24.60 -11.43 -16.57
C HIS A 66 24.73 -9.90 -16.64
N GLY A 67 25.42 -9.26 -15.68
CA GLY A 67 25.75 -7.83 -15.79
C GLY A 67 25.75 -7.04 -14.48
N LYS A 68 26.82 -6.25 -14.31
CA LYS A 68 27.14 -5.38 -13.15
C LYS A 68 26.05 -4.31 -12.94
N LEU A 69 25.64 -4.10 -11.69
CA LEU A 69 24.76 -3.00 -11.28
C LEU A 69 25.49 -1.68 -11.55
N LEU A 70 25.00 -0.88 -12.49
CA LEU A 70 25.38 0.53 -12.63
C LEU A 70 24.58 1.31 -11.58
N GLY A 71 25.32 1.94 -10.66
CA GLY A 71 24.79 2.67 -9.50
C GLY A 71 24.46 4.12 -9.81
#